data_AF-A0A2T0KGF8-F1
#
_entry.id   AF-A0A2T0KGF8-F1
#
_cell.length_a   1.000
_cell.length_b   1.000
_cell.length_c   1.000
_cell.angle_alpha   90.00
_cell.angle_beta   90.00
_cell.angle_gamma   90.00
#
_symmetry.space_group_name_H-M   'P 1'
#
loop_
_entity.id
_entity.type
_entity.pdbx_description
1 polymer ?
#
loop_
_entity_poly.entity_id
_entity_poly.type
_entity_poly.pdbx_seq_one_letter_code
_entity_poly.pdbx_strand_id
1 'polypeptide(L)'
;MYVLRELIRGAAETEVTARGLRPHRLPAWVRDQFPDGQLLSMEGQPSGVRLVFRTTASRFDLVTHPTRIAYPGVDRPRGRIDVYVDGELTVRDELGGGDRVEVDLASGGTSFHAGEPHTTTVSGLSDGDHRIEIWLPHNESLELVDLRADAPIEADDTERPLWVHHGSSISHGSNALAPSEIWPAVAARRAGVDLRNLGLGGSAQVDPFLARVIRDAPADYISVKLGINVVNLDGMRVRTFVPAVHGFLDTIRDGHPDVPLILISPLFCGIHEDTPGPGAIDPASIGTGQVRFVATGTPGDEALGRLTLRVIRRELRSLADRRASDKNLHFLEGTSLYGPDDAEELPLPDALHPGPEAHQRIGTRFADYAFTGGGPFTR
;
A
#
# COMPACT_ATOMS: atom_id res chain seq x y z
N MET A 1 -18.70 17.39 14.18
CA MET A 1 -19.57 17.19 13.02
C MET A 1 -19.18 15.86 12.41
N TYR A 2 -20.12 14.99 12.05
CA TYR A 2 -19.77 13.72 11.40
C TYR A 2 -18.81 13.95 10.23
N VAL A 3 -17.84 13.05 10.06
CA VAL A 3 -16.90 13.15 8.95
C VAL A 3 -17.66 13.05 7.64
N LEU A 4 -17.44 14.03 6.77
CA LEU A 4 -18.10 14.12 5.47
C LEU A 4 -17.37 13.23 4.46
N ARG A 5 -18.11 12.50 3.62
CA ARG A 5 -17.52 11.50 2.69
C ARG A 5 -16.66 12.16 1.62
N GLU A 6 -17.04 13.35 1.21
CA GLU A 6 -16.37 14.19 0.22
C GLU A 6 -14.97 14.67 0.67
N LEU A 7 -14.60 14.49 1.94
CA LEU A 7 -13.25 14.77 2.42
C LEU A 7 -12.30 13.60 2.17
N ILE A 8 -12.82 12.38 1.98
CA ILE A 8 -12.01 11.16 1.89
C ILE A 8 -11.48 11.01 0.46
N ARG A 9 -10.16 10.85 0.34
CA ARG A 9 -9.44 10.59 -0.92
C ARG A 9 -8.70 9.25 -0.83
N GLY A 10 -8.62 8.53 -1.95
CA GLY A 10 -7.88 7.26 -2.06
C GLY A 10 -8.65 5.99 -1.66
N ALA A 11 -9.83 6.10 -1.03
CA ALA A 11 -10.72 4.96 -0.79
C ALA A 11 -11.48 4.56 -2.07
N ALA A 12 -11.92 3.30 -2.16
CA ALA A 12 -12.87 2.83 -3.17
C ALA A 12 -14.31 3.13 -2.77
N GLU A 13 -14.63 2.91 -1.49
CA GLU A 13 -15.95 3.19 -0.92
C GLU A 13 -15.85 3.45 0.60
N THR A 14 -16.97 3.87 1.20
CA THR A 14 -17.10 4.10 2.63
C THR A 14 -18.32 3.37 3.20
N GLU A 15 -18.08 2.56 4.23
CA GLU A 15 -19.10 1.86 5.01
C GLU A 15 -19.56 2.76 6.16
N VAL A 16 -20.87 2.82 6.42
CA VAL A 16 -21.42 3.44 7.64
C VAL A 16 -21.51 2.38 8.71
N THR A 17 -20.81 2.59 9.82
CA THR A 17 -20.81 1.70 10.98
C THR A 17 -21.63 2.32 12.13
N ALA A 18 -21.73 1.60 13.25
CA ALA A 18 -22.33 2.15 14.46
C ALA A 18 -21.52 3.32 15.06
N ARG A 19 -20.24 3.47 14.71
CA ARG A 19 -19.34 4.51 15.24
C ARG A 19 -19.11 5.66 14.27
N GLY A 20 -19.11 5.41 12.97
CA GLY A 20 -18.78 6.43 11.96
C GLY A 20 -18.58 5.86 10.57
N LEU A 21 -17.61 6.40 9.83
CA LEU A 21 -17.28 5.94 8.48
C LEU A 21 -16.04 5.05 8.49
N ARG A 22 -16.12 3.87 7.87
CA ARG A 22 -14.95 3.03 7.58
C ARG A 22 -14.59 3.11 6.09
N PRO A 23 -13.40 3.61 5.73
CA PRO A 23 -12.93 3.56 4.35
C PRO A 23 -12.50 2.13 3.97
N HIS A 24 -12.92 1.69 2.78
CA HIS A 24 -12.46 0.45 2.16
C HIS A 24 -11.64 0.76 0.91
N ARG A 25 -10.55 0.00 0.70
CA ARG A 25 -9.71 0.16 -0.50
C ARG A 25 -10.16 -0.73 -1.65
N LEU A 26 -11.05 -1.70 -1.40
CA LEU A 26 -11.68 -2.52 -2.42
C LEU A 26 -13.21 -2.32 -2.41
N PRO A 27 -13.88 -2.42 -3.58
CA PRO A 27 -15.33 -2.33 -3.66
C PRO A 27 -16.01 -3.54 -3.02
N ALA A 28 -17.24 -3.36 -2.53
CA ALA A 28 -18.01 -4.39 -1.84
C ALA A 28 -18.07 -5.73 -2.58
N TRP A 29 -18.25 -5.70 -3.91
CA TRP A 29 -18.38 -6.92 -4.70
C TRP A 29 -17.14 -7.82 -4.61
N VAL A 30 -15.94 -7.26 -4.43
CA VAL A 30 -14.71 -8.06 -4.24
C VAL A 30 -14.75 -8.74 -2.88
N ARG A 31 -15.13 -7.97 -1.85
CA ARG A 31 -15.22 -8.45 -0.45
C ARG A 31 -16.25 -9.56 -0.33
N ASP A 32 -17.35 -9.48 -1.10
CA ASP A 32 -18.37 -10.53 -1.17
C ASP A 32 -17.93 -11.75 -2.01
N GLN A 33 -17.26 -11.51 -3.13
CA GLN A 33 -16.83 -12.58 -4.05
C GLN A 33 -15.68 -13.41 -3.48
N PHE A 34 -14.74 -12.77 -2.80
CA PHE A 34 -13.53 -13.41 -2.28
C PHE A 34 -13.21 -12.88 -0.86
N PRO A 35 -13.98 -13.32 0.16
CA PRO A 35 -13.82 -12.89 1.56
C PRO A 35 -12.62 -13.58 2.23
N ASP A 36 -11.48 -13.63 1.55
CA ASP A 36 -10.25 -14.18 2.10
C ASP A 36 -9.77 -13.33 3.29
N GLY A 37 -9.40 -13.99 4.39
CA GLY A 37 -9.07 -13.31 5.65
C GLY A 37 -7.86 -12.37 5.52
N GLN A 38 -6.84 -12.77 4.75
CA GLN A 38 -5.67 -11.92 4.51
C GLN A 38 -6.06 -10.70 3.67
N LEU A 39 -6.79 -10.90 2.58
CA LEU A 39 -7.25 -9.80 1.73
C LEU A 39 -8.13 -8.80 2.49
N LEU A 40 -9.13 -9.30 3.22
CA LEU A 40 -10.07 -8.47 4.00
C LEU A 40 -9.33 -7.69 5.09
N SER A 41 -8.33 -8.29 5.75
CA SER A 41 -7.51 -7.59 6.73
C SER A 41 -6.74 -6.43 6.10
N MET A 42 -6.18 -6.62 4.90
CA MET A 42 -5.36 -5.60 4.25
C MET A 42 -6.20 -4.50 3.60
N GLU A 43 -7.31 -4.82 2.97
CA GLU A 43 -8.12 -3.81 2.26
C GLU A 43 -8.77 -2.81 3.23
N GLY A 44 -9.17 -3.27 4.41
CA GLY A 44 -9.76 -2.43 5.47
C GLY A 44 -8.74 -1.55 6.21
N GLN A 45 -7.44 -1.71 5.96
CA GLN A 45 -6.39 -0.79 6.43
C GLN A 45 -6.27 0.38 5.43
N PRO A 46 -6.43 1.64 5.85
CA PRO A 46 -6.52 2.80 4.96
C PRO A 46 -5.17 3.28 4.41
N SER A 47 -4.28 2.35 4.03
CA SER A 47 -2.98 2.67 3.41
C SER A 47 -3.14 3.55 2.17
N GLY A 48 -2.59 4.77 2.22
CA GLY A 48 -2.68 5.78 1.16
C GLY A 48 -3.99 6.57 1.11
N VAL A 49 -4.95 6.26 1.99
CA VAL A 49 -6.20 7.03 2.16
C VAL A 49 -5.92 8.24 3.04
N ARG A 50 -6.56 9.37 2.73
CA ARG A 50 -6.40 10.62 3.46
C ARG A 50 -7.69 11.43 3.49
N LEU A 51 -7.82 12.29 4.49
CA LEU A 51 -8.80 13.38 4.49
C LEU A 51 -8.16 14.63 3.88
N VAL A 52 -8.88 15.35 3.03
CA VAL A 52 -8.42 16.61 2.44
C VAL A 52 -9.53 17.65 2.52
N PHE A 53 -9.21 18.81 3.11
CA PHE A 53 -10.16 19.91 3.29
C PHE A 53 -9.46 21.26 3.40
N ARG A 54 -10.24 22.32 3.27
CA ARG A 54 -9.86 23.71 3.55
C ARG A 54 -10.57 24.21 4.80
N THR A 55 -9.91 25.06 5.57
CA THR A 55 -10.50 25.66 6.76
C THR A 55 -9.74 26.92 7.18
N THR A 56 -10.47 27.87 7.79
CA THR A 56 -9.88 28.99 8.52
C THR A 56 -9.80 28.74 10.03
N ALA A 57 -9.95 27.49 10.45
CA ALA A 57 -9.96 27.10 11.85
C ALA A 57 -8.58 27.33 12.48
N SER A 58 -8.57 27.84 13.71
CA SER A 58 -7.33 27.92 14.51
C SER A 58 -7.03 26.57 15.16
N ARG A 59 -8.05 25.71 15.28
CA ARG A 59 -7.98 24.37 15.86
C ARG A 59 -8.99 23.42 15.23
N PHE A 60 -8.59 22.16 15.06
CA PHE A 60 -9.51 21.05 14.82
C PHE A 60 -9.07 19.76 15.55
N ASP A 61 -10.06 18.91 15.83
CA ASP A 61 -9.90 17.60 16.44
C ASP A 61 -10.50 16.52 15.51
N LEU A 62 -9.72 15.49 15.18
CA LEU A 62 -10.17 14.29 14.49
C LEU A 62 -10.31 13.14 15.49
N VAL A 63 -11.53 12.64 15.68
CA VAL A 63 -11.83 11.48 16.51
C VAL A 63 -11.89 10.23 15.64
N THR A 64 -11.13 9.21 16.01
CA THR A 64 -11.03 7.94 15.28
C THR A 64 -11.14 6.75 16.22
N HIS A 65 -11.57 5.61 15.68
CA HIS A 65 -11.58 4.34 16.40
C HIS A 65 -10.73 3.32 15.64
N PRO A 66 -9.45 3.14 16.00
CA PRO A 66 -8.62 2.14 15.35
C PRO A 66 -8.99 0.73 15.78
N THR A 67 -8.75 -0.25 14.92
CA THR A 67 -8.76 -1.67 15.28
C THR A 67 -7.48 -2.32 14.78
N ARG A 68 -6.74 -2.94 15.71
CA ARG A 68 -5.43 -3.54 15.44
C ARG A 68 -5.38 -5.03 15.75
N ILE A 69 -4.52 -5.73 15.00
CA ILE A 69 -4.18 -7.13 15.26
C ILE A 69 -2.87 -7.18 16.06
N ALA A 70 -2.94 -7.77 17.25
CA ALA A 70 -1.80 -8.02 18.13
C ALA A 70 -1.53 -9.52 18.24
N TYR A 71 -0.27 -9.88 18.48
CA TYR A 71 0.12 -11.25 18.79
C TYR A 71 0.76 -11.27 20.19
N PRO A 72 0.31 -12.14 21.10
CA PRO A 72 0.90 -12.23 22.44
C PRO A 72 2.42 -12.42 22.37
N GLY A 73 3.17 -11.59 23.12
CA GLY A 73 4.63 -11.65 23.18
C GLY A 73 5.37 -11.06 21.98
N VAL A 74 4.67 -10.50 20.99
CA VAL A 74 5.28 -9.80 19.84
C VAL A 74 4.94 -8.31 19.93
N ASP A 75 5.96 -7.47 20.05
CA ASP A 75 5.78 -6.03 19.96
C ASP A 75 5.53 -5.63 18.50
N ARG A 76 4.47 -4.85 18.28
CA ARG A 76 4.10 -4.34 16.96
C ARG A 76 3.87 -2.84 17.04
N PRO A 77 4.54 -2.05 16.19
CA PRO A 77 4.30 -0.62 16.14
C PRO A 77 2.83 -0.29 15.92
N ARG A 78 2.34 0.71 16.65
CA ARG A 78 1.01 1.28 16.41
C ARG A 78 0.97 2.00 15.06
N GLY A 79 -0.23 2.16 14.53
CA GLY A 79 -0.48 3.07 13.43
C GLY A 79 -0.30 4.52 13.85
N ARG A 80 -0.14 5.39 12.85
CA ARG A 80 0.03 6.83 13.03
C ARG A 80 -0.92 7.60 12.14
N ILE A 81 -1.22 8.84 12.52
CA ILE A 81 -1.87 9.86 11.70
C ILE A 81 -0.83 10.95 11.44
N ASP A 82 -0.60 11.25 10.17
CA ASP A 82 0.23 12.40 9.78
C ASP A 82 -0.68 13.52 9.26
N VAL A 83 -0.53 14.72 9.81
CA VAL A 83 -1.28 15.91 9.39
C VAL A 83 -0.34 16.90 8.73
N TYR A 84 -0.69 17.26 7.50
CA TYR A 84 -0.03 18.29 6.73
C TYR A 84 -0.90 19.54 6.66
N VAL A 85 -0.27 20.70 6.86
CA VAL A 85 -0.85 22.03 6.67
C VAL A 85 -0.08 22.69 5.53
N ASP A 86 -0.78 23.04 4.45
CA ASP A 86 -0.20 23.67 3.25
C ASP A 86 1.03 22.93 2.68
N GLY A 87 1.04 21.60 2.81
CA GLY A 87 2.09 20.73 2.29
C GLY A 87 3.23 20.42 3.27
N GLU A 88 3.26 21.06 4.44
CA GLU A 88 4.25 20.84 5.49
C GLU A 88 3.71 19.91 6.59
N LEU A 89 4.54 18.98 7.08
CA LEU A 89 4.13 18.06 8.15
C LEU A 89 4.08 18.84 9.47
N THR A 90 2.89 18.95 10.07
CA THR A 90 2.68 19.68 11.33
C THR A 90 2.49 18.74 12.51
N VAL A 91 1.80 17.62 12.32
CA VAL A 91 1.56 16.62 13.37
C VAL A 91 1.88 15.22 12.87
N ARG A 92 2.58 14.45 13.70
CA ARG A 92 2.68 12.99 13.60
C ARG A 92 2.23 12.39 14.91
N ASP A 93 1.04 11.82 14.90
CA ASP A 93 0.36 11.34 16.09
C ASP A 93 0.29 9.81 16.09
N GLU A 94 0.84 9.18 17.12
CA GLU A 94 0.75 7.73 17.27
C GLU A 94 -0.61 7.35 17.84
N LEU A 95 -1.27 6.38 17.20
CA LEU A 95 -2.61 5.97 17.62
C LEU A 95 -2.57 5.35 19.02
N GLY A 96 -3.35 5.94 19.92
CA GLY A 96 -3.78 5.38 21.19
C GLY A 96 -5.08 4.59 21.05
N GLY A 97 -5.58 4.07 22.17
CA GLY A 97 -6.91 3.44 22.25
C GLY A 97 -7.20 2.37 21.19
N GLY A 98 -8.48 2.30 20.80
CA GLY A 98 -9.03 1.41 19.78
C GLY A 98 -9.27 -0.02 20.25
N ASP A 99 -9.93 -0.79 19.38
CA ASP A 99 -10.12 -2.21 19.60
C ASP A 99 -8.83 -2.98 19.29
N ARG A 100 -8.57 -4.03 20.06
CA ARG A 100 -7.45 -4.94 19.85
C ARG A 100 -7.97 -6.36 19.70
N VAL A 101 -7.64 -6.97 18.57
CA VAL A 101 -7.83 -8.41 18.34
C VAL A 101 -6.49 -9.09 18.60
N GLU A 102 -6.40 -9.86 19.68
CA GLU A 102 -5.23 -10.69 19.94
C GLU A 102 -5.40 -12.04 19.26
N VAL A 103 -4.39 -12.45 18.49
CA VAL A 103 -4.35 -13.75 17.80
C VAL A 103 -3.22 -14.57 18.39
N ASP A 104 -3.53 -15.74 18.93
CA ASP A 104 -2.53 -16.70 19.39
C ASP A 104 -1.99 -17.46 18.17
N LEU A 105 -0.71 -17.25 17.85
CA LEU A 105 -0.08 -17.83 16.65
C LEU A 105 0.06 -19.37 16.72
N ALA A 106 0.00 -19.97 17.90
CA ALA A 106 0.17 -21.42 18.08
C ALA A 106 -1.14 -22.19 17.94
N SER A 107 -2.23 -21.64 18.50
CA SER A 107 -3.56 -22.26 18.53
C SER A 107 -4.51 -21.69 17.49
N GLY A 108 -4.22 -20.51 16.93
CA GLY A 108 -5.13 -19.75 16.08
C GLY A 108 -6.29 -19.09 16.84
N GLY A 109 -6.32 -19.18 18.18
CA GLY A 109 -7.36 -18.59 19.01
C GLY A 109 -7.35 -17.06 18.93
N THR A 110 -8.54 -16.45 18.94
CA THR A 110 -8.68 -14.99 18.91
C THR A 110 -9.38 -14.48 20.17
N SER A 111 -8.89 -13.38 20.74
CA SER A 111 -9.60 -12.65 21.80
C SER A 111 -9.78 -11.19 21.41
N PHE A 112 -10.96 -10.64 21.74
CA PHE A 112 -11.34 -9.28 21.42
C PHE A 112 -11.29 -8.40 22.67
N HIS A 113 -10.65 -7.26 22.56
CA HIS A 113 -10.52 -6.27 23.62
C HIS A 113 -11.02 -4.93 23.09
N ALA A 114 -12.15 -4.45 23.61
CA ALA A 114 -12.65 -3.12 23.27
C ALA A 114 -11.76 -2.04 23.91
N GLY A 115 -11.63 -0.90 23.23
CA GLY A 115 -10.93 0.26 23.77
C GLY A 115 -11.62 1.58 23.47
N GLU A 116 -11.10 2.66 24.06
CA GLU A 116 -11.60 4.02 23.87
C GLU A 116 -11.16 4.60 22.52
N PRO A 117 -11.91 5.56 21.94
CA PRO A 117 -11.49 6.24 20.72
C PRO A 117 -10.21 7.07 20.91
N HIS A 118 -9.51 7.31 19.81
CA HIS A 118 -8.32 8.18 19.73
C HIS A 118 -8.72 9.56 19.21
N THR A 119 -8.09 10.62 19.72
CA THR A 119 -8.31 11.99 19.23
C THR A 119 -6.98 12.64 18.84
N THR A 120 -6.83 12.96 17.55
CA THR A 120 -5.73 13.79 17.05
C THR A 120 -6.15 15.26 17.07
N THR A 121 -5.41 16.10 17.79
CA THR A 121 -5.66 17.54 17.90
C THR A 121 -4.61 18.32 17.11
N VAL A 122 -5.06 19.27 16.29
CA VAL A 122 -4.21 20.29 15.67
C VAL A 122 -4.67 21.65 16.17
N SER A 123 -3.76 22.45 16.71
CA SER A 123 -4.06 23.77 17.27
C SER A 123 -2.95 24.77 16.94
N GLY A 124 -3.27 26.05 17.06
CA GLY A 124 -2.31 27.12 16.79
C GLY A 124 -2.03 27.32 15.30
N LEU A 125 -3.00 26.98 14.44
CA LEU A 125 -2.96 27.39 13.04
C LEU A 125 -3.04 28.92 12.97
N SER A 126 -2.27 29.50 12.06
CA SER A 126 -2.29 30.95 11.82
C SER A 126 -3.64 31.40 11.27
N ASP A 127 -3.92 32.71 11.37
CA ASP A 127 -5.05 33.30 10.68
C ASP A 127 -4.88 33.14 9.15
N GLY A 128 -5.90 32.59 8.48
CA GLY A 128 -5.87 32.38 7.03
C GLY A 128 -6.64 31.13 6.63
N ASP A 129 -6.80 30.94 5.33
CA ASP A 129 -7.39 29.72 4.78
C ASP A 129 -6.28 28.69 4.51
N HIS A 130 -6.36 27.55 5.18
CA HIS A 130 -5.34 26.50 5.16
C HIS A 130 -5.87 25.25 4.47
N ARG A 131 -5.02 24.62 3.68
CA ARG A 131 -5.28 23.30 3.11
C ARG A 131 -4.72 22.22 4.01
N ILE A 132 -5.59 21.35 4.49
CA ILE A 132 -5.26 20.26 5.42
C ILE A 132 -5.26 18.93 4.68
N GLU A 133 -4.21 18.12 4.85
CA GLU A 133 -4.20 16.71 4.47
C GLU A 133 -3.92 15.83 5.70
N ILE A 134 -4.82 14.88 6.00
CA ILE A 134 -4.65 13.93 7.11
C ILE A 134 -4.46 12.53 6.53
N TRP A 135 -3.24 11.99 6.58
CA TRP A 135 -2.90 10.65 6.12
C TRP A 135 -3.23 9.61 7.19
N LEU A 136 -4.05 8.63 6.81
CA LEU A 136 -4.58 7.59 7.69
C LEU A 136 -3.59 6.40 7.81
N PRO A 137 -3.63 5.62 8.92
CA PRO A 137 -2.67 4.56 9.19
C PRO A 137 -2.67 3.49 8.09
N HIS A 138 -1.48 2.98 7.78
CA HIS A 138 -1.32 1.92 6.78
C HIS A 138 -1.36 0.50 7.39
N ASN A 139 -1.35 0.36 8.73
CA ASN A 139 -1.13 -0.91 9.44
C ASN A 139 -2.23 -1.25 10.47
N GLU A 140 -3.25 -0.40 10.60
CA GLU A 140 -4.43 -0.60 11.45
C GLU A 140 -5.68 -0.25 10.65
N SER A 141 -6.78 -0.98 10.84
CA SER A 141 -8.08 -0.52 10.31
C SER A 141 -8.62 0.62 11.18
N LEU A 142 -9.45 1.49 10.63
CA LEU A 142 -9.85 2.73 11.29
C LEU A 142 -11.30 3.09 10.96
N GLU A 143 -12.08 3.47 11.97
CA GLU A 143 -13.35 4.18 11.79
C GLU A 143 -13.16 5.67 12.06
N LEU A 144 -13.66 6.52 11.16
CA LEU A 144 -13.68 7.97 11.27
C LEU A 144 -14.95 8.38 12.02
N VAL A 145 -14.81 8.79 13.27
CA VAL A 145 -15.95 9.00 14.19
C VAL A 145 -16.49 10.42 14.09
N ASP A 146 -15.62 11.42 14.19
CA ASP A 146 -16.02 12.82 14.26
C ASP A 146 -14.88 13.73 13.80
N LEU A 147 -15.21 14.87 13.17
CA LEU A 147 -14.26 15.94 12.85
C LEU A 147 -14.85 17.26 13.34
N ARG A 148 -14.14 17.92 14.25
CA ARG A 148 -14.60 19.13 14.94
C ARG A 148 -13.60 20.24 14.72
N ALA A 149 -14.07 21.43 14.41
CA ALA A 149 -13.23 22.62 14.25
C ALA A 149 -13.94 23.85 14.81
N ASP A 150 -13.18 24.89 15.12
CA ASP A 150 -13.70 26.19 15.56
C ASP A 150 -14.10 27.12 14.39
N ALA A 151 -13.90 26.67 13.15
CA ALA A 151 -14.41 27.29 11.93
C ALA A 151 -14.94 26.21 10.95
N PRO A 152 -15.64 26.60 9.86
CA PRO A 152 -16.13 25.67 8.85
C PRO A 152 -15.01 24.82 8.22
N ILE A 153 -15.39 23.60 7.81
CA ILE A 153 -14.56 22.66 7.07
C ILE A 153 -15.20 22.47 5.71
N GLU A 154 -14.45 22.76 4.65
CA GLU A 154 -14.91 22.67 3.27
C GLU A 154 -14.06 21.64 2.52
N ALA A 155 -14.68 20.81 1.68
CA ALA A 155 -13.93 19.85 0.87
C ALA A 155 -12.99 20.60 -0.08
N ASP A 156 -11.76 20.10 -0.22
CA ASP A 156 -10.84 20.60 -1.25
C ASP A 156 -11.24 20.03 -2.61
N ASP A 157 -11.71 20.90 -3.49
CA ASP A 157 -12.16 20.60 -4.85
C ASP A 157 -11.02 20.64 -5.89
N THR A 158 -9.77 20.86 -5.45
CA THR A 158 -8.60 20.84 -6.33
C THR A 158 -8.48 19.48 -7.02
N GLU A 159 -8.70 19.45 -8.34
CA GLU A 159 -8.49 18.25 -9.14
C GLU A 159 -7.00 17.99 -9.35
N ARG A 160 -6.58 16.76 -9.06
CA ARG A 160 -5.22 16.26 -9.33
C ARG A 160 -5.31 14.99 -10.15
N PRO A 161 -4.37 14.72 -11.06
CA PRO A 161 -4.32 13.44 -11.75
C PRO A 161 -4.32 12.28 -10.76
N LEU A 162 -5.14 11.27 -11.02
CA LEU A 162 -5.29 10.09 -10.17
C LEU A 162 -4.33 8.98 -10.60
N TRP A 163 -3.37 8.67 -9.73
CA TRP A 163 -2.50 7.51 -9.86
C TRP A 163 -3.04 6.32 -9.07
N VAL A 164 -3.38 5.25 -9.80
CA VAL A 164 -3.72 3.94 -9.22
C VAL A 164 -2.48 3.05 -9.20
N HIS A 165 -2.08 2.62 -8.01
CA HIS A 165 -0.94 1.72 -7.83
C HIS A 165 -1.38 0.36 -7.26
N HIS A 166 -1.09 -0.73 -7.95
CA HIS A 166 -1.25 -2.09 -7.42
C HIS A 166 0.10 -2.69 -7.02
N GLY A 167 0.16 -3.33 -5.85
CA GLY A 167 1.37 -3.96 -5.37
C GLY A 167 1.18 -4.83 -4.12
N SER A 168 2.30 -5.25 -3.54
CA SER A 168 2.34 -6.16 -2.38
C SER A 168 2.38 -5.41 -1.04
N SER A 169 2.78 -6.11 0.03
CA SER A 169 3.10 -5.57 1.35
C SER A 169 4.09 -4.40 1.34
N ILE A 170 5.04 -4.42 0.39
CA ILE A 170 5.99 -3.32 0.21
C ILE A 170 5.26 -2.03 -0.20
N SER A 171 4.28 -2.12 -1.09
CA SER A 171 3.45 -0.97 -1.50
C SER A 171 2.39 -0.61 -0.47
N HIS A 172 1.95 -1.60 0.32
CA HIS A 172 1.06 -1.38 1.45
C HIS A 172 1.71 -0.52 2.54
N GLY A 173 3.02 -0.67 2.76
CA GLY A 173 3.77 0.09 3.76
C GLY A 173 4.44 -0.75 4.84
N SER A 174 4.60 -2.06 4.67
CA SER A 174 5.30 -2.90 5.65
C SER A 174 6.70 -2.34 5.94
N ASN A 175 7.00 -2.14 7.21
CA ASN A 175 8.23 -1.52 7.76
C ASN A 175 8.42 -0.03 7.44
N ALA A 176 7.43 0.65 6.87
CA ALA A 176 7.40 2.12 6.87
C ALA A 176 7.10 2.64 8.29
N LEU A 177 7.66 3.80 8.62
CA LEU A 177 7.48 4.40 9.95
C LEU A 177 6.11 5.07 10.13
N ALA A 178 5.57 5.64 9.04
CA ALA A 178 4.40 6.52 9.08
C ALA A 178 3.61 6.47 7.76
N PRO A 179 2.31 6.83 7.77
CA PRO A 179 1.46 6.67 6.59
C PRO A 179 1.85 7.55 5.40
N SER A 180 2.40 8.76 5.62
CA SER A 180 2.87 9.60 4.51
C SER A 180 4.24 9.19 3.98
N GLU A 181 4.91 8.24 4.65
CA GLU A 181 6.27 7.78 4.35
C GLU A 181 6.29 6.41 3.68
N ILE A 182 5.13 5.79 3.43
CA ILE A 182 5.05 4.64 2.53
C ILE A 182 5.50 5.08 1.14
N TRP A 183 6.21 4.23 0.41
CA TRP A 183 6.87 4.66 -0.83
C TRP A 183 5.88 5.20 -1.89
N PRO A 184 4.63 4.70 -2.03
CA PRO A 184 3.67 5.31 -2.95
C PRO A 184 3.22 6.70 -2.49
N ALA A 185 3.08 6.94 -1.17
CA ALA A 185 2.72 8.25 -0.65
C ALA A 185 3.85 9.28 -0.84
N VAL A 186 5.10 8.86 -0.61
CA VAL A 186 6.30 9.67 -0.92
C VAL A 186 6.29 10.08 -2.39
N ALA A 187 6.09 9.13 -3.29
CA ALA A 187 6.05 9.41 -4.72
C ALA A 187 4.90 10.33 -5.11
N ALA A 188 3.69 10.05 -4.62
CA ALA A 188 2.49 10.82 -4.95
C ALA A 188 2.58 12.28 -4.47
N ARG A 189 3.03 12.49 -3.22
CA ARG A 189 3.24 13.83 -2.67
C ARG A 189 4.29 14.61 -3.46
N ARG A 190 5.40 13.96 -3.84
CA ARG A 190 6.45 14.60 -4.64
C ARG A 190 5.98 14.96 -6.05
N ALA A 191 5.11 14.15 -6.64
CA ALA A 191 4.58 14.37 -7.98
C ALA A 191 3.33 15.26 -8.02
N GLY A 192 2.73 15.59 -6.88
CA GLY A 192 1.49 16.38 -6.82
C GLY A 192 0.27 15.66 -7.39
N VAL A 193 0.23 14.33 -7.31
CA VAL A 193 -0.87 13.49 -7.82
C VAL A 193 -1.70 12.90 -6.69
N ASP A 194 -2.96 12.56 -7.00
CA ASP A 194 -3.81 11.84 -6.06
C ASP A 194 -3.50 10.34 -6.11
N LEU A 195 -3.26 9.74 -4.94
CA LEU A 195 -2.97 8.31 -4.82
C LEU A 195 -4.24 7.50 -4.50
N ARG A 196 -4.45 6.42 -5.26
CA ARG A 196 -5.24 5.26 -4.84
C ARG A 196 -4.32 4.04 -4.75
N ASN A 197 -4.00 3.66 -3.52
CA ASN A 197 -3.06 2.59 -3.24
C ASN A 197 -3.78 1.24 -3.07
N LEU A 198 -3.61 0.36 -4.05
CA LEU A 198 -4.01 -1.05 -4.03
C LEU A 198 -2.81 -1.96 -3.69
N GLY A 199 -1.88 -1.47 -2.87
CA GLY A 199 -0.89 -2.28 -2.19
C GLY A 199 -1.56 -3.14 -1.11
N LEU A 200 -1.66 -4.45 -1.33
CA LEU A 200 -2.39 -5.38 -0.46
C LEU A 200 -1.42 -6.45 0.05
N GLY A 201 -1.06 -6.39 1.33
CA GLY A 201 -0.03 -7.23 1.93
C GLY A 201 -0.32 -8.72 1.78
N GLY A 202 0.60 -9.47 1.17
CA GLY A 202 0.44 -10.92 0.96
C GLY A 202 -0.52 -11.31 -0.15
N SER A 203 -1.26 -10.36 -0.73
CA SER A 203 -2.39 -10.64 -1.64
C SER A 203 -2.15 -10.26 -3.10
N ALA A 204 -0.94 -9.80 -3.48
CA ALA A 204 -0.67 -9.43 -4.88
C ALA A 204 -0.37 -10.67 -5.76
N GLN A 205 -1.39 -11.49 -6.05
CA GLN A 205 -1.25 -12.80 -6.70
C GLN A 205 -1.59 -12.79 -8.19
N VAL A 206 -1.64 -11.61 -8.83
CA VAL A 206 -2.11 -11.45 -10.22
C VAL A 206 -3.60 -11.82 -10.35
N ASP A 207 -4.39 -11.48 -9.33
CA ASP A 207 -5.78 -11.86 -9.24
C ASP A 207 -6.63 -11.20 -10.34
N PRO A 208 -7.44 -11.97 -11.09
CA PRO A 208 -8.30 -11.41 -12.14
C PRO A 208 -9.32 -10.39 -11.62
N PHE A 209 -9.75 -10.51 -10.36
CA PHE A 209 -10.67 -9.53 -9.77
C PHE A 209 -9.96 -8.20 -9.48
N LEU A 210 -8.67 -8.17 -9.13
CA LEU A 210 -7.94 -6.89 -9.01
C LEU A 210 -7.78 -6.19 -10.35
N ALA A 211 -7.55 -6.94 -11.44
CA ALA A 211 -7.51 -6.35 -12.77
C ALA A 211 -8.85 -5.68 -13.13
N ARG A 212 -9.98 -6.31 -12.79
CA ARG A 212 -11.32 -5.73 -12.97
C ARG A 212 -11.54 -4.49 -12.10
N VAL A 213 -11.08 -4.48 -10.85
CA VAL A 213 -11.13 -3.28 -9.99
C VAL A 213 -10.40 -2.11 -10.64
N ILE A 214 -9.19 -2.34 -11.17
CA ILE A 214 -8.41 -1.29 -11.83
C ILE A 214 -9.10 -0.85 -13.13
N ARG A 215 -9.58 -1.80 -13.95
CA ARG A 215 -10.32 -1.55 -15.18
C ARG A 215 -11.53 -0.63 -14.96
N ASP A 216 -12.30 -0.88 -13.91
CA ASP A 216 -13.58 -0.20 -13.66
C ASP A 216 -13.40 1.13 -12.89
N ALA A 217 -12.25 1.34 -12.23
CA ALA A 217 -11.96 2.56 -11.48
C ALA A 217 -11.36 3.65 -12.36
N PRO A 218 -11.64 4.94 -12.09
CA PRO A 218 -10.94 6.05 -12.74
C PRO A 218 -9.43 5.99 -12.48
N ALA A 219 -8.63 6.32 -13.50
CA ALA A 219 -7.18 6.42 -13.41
C ALA A 219 -6.64 7.34 -14.52
N ASP A 220 -5.81 8.30 -14.15
CA ASP A 220 -4.98 9.06 -15.12
C ASP A 220 -3.64 8.35 -15.36
N TYR A 221 -3.16 7.62 -14.35
CA TYR A 221 -1.92 6.85 -14.38
C TYR A 221 -2.11 5.52 -13.66
N ILE A 222 -1.51 4.45 -14.19
CA ILE A 222 -1.58 3.11 -13.58
C ILE A 222 -0.18 2.56 -13.41
N SER A 223 0.14 2.01 -12.24
CA SER A 223 1.32 1.15 -12.10
C SER A 223 1.01 -0.14 -11.38
N VAL A 224 1.57 -1.24 -11.87
CA VAL A 224 1.35 -2.59 -11.34
C VAL A 224 2.69 -3.23 -11.02
N LYS A 225 2.92 -3.53 -9.74
CA LYS A 225 4.13 -4.19 -9.26
C LYS A 225 3.79 -5.62 -8.86
N LEU A 226 4.37 -6.59 -9.58
CA LEU A 226 4.01 -8.00 -9.46
C LEU A 226 5.21 -8.87 -9.11
N GLY A 227 4.98 -9.94 -8.35
CA GLY A 227 5.89 -11.08 -8.26
C GLY A 227 6.20 -11.57 -6.85
N ILE A 228 6.56 -10.70 -5.91
CA ILE A 228 7.03 -11.14 -4.59
C ILE A 228 6.01 -12.03 -3.86
N ASN A 229 4.72 -11.71 -3.90
CA ASN A 229 3.71 -12.55 -3.25
C ASN A 229 3.45 -13.88 -3.98
N VAL A 230 3.61 -13.91 -5.31
CA VAL A 230 3.56 -15.16 -6.09
C VAL A 230 4.70 -16.09 -5.70
N VAL A 231 5.92 -15.55 -5.50
CA VAL A 231 7.07 -16.33 -5.02
C VAL A 231 6.87 -16.76 -3.57
N ASN A 232 6.52 -15.82 -2.67
CA ASN A 232 6.33 -16.12 -1.24
C ASN A 232 5.33 -17.27 -1.03
N LEU A 233 4.25 -17.33 -1.82
CA LEU A 233 3.24 -18.38 -1.70
C LEU A 233 3.60 -19.67 -2.45
N ASP A 234 4.64 -19.65 -3.29
CA ASP A 234 4.87 -20.67 -4.32
C ASP A 234 3.63 -20.89 -5.22
N GLY A 235 2.84 -19.82 -5.42
CA GLY A 235 1.46 -19.90 -5.91
C GLY A 235 1.34 -20.22 -7.40
N MET A 236 2.40 -20.01 -8.18
CA MET A 236 2.39 -20.27 -9.62
C MET A 236 3.70 -20.91 -10.08
N ARG A 237 3.61 -21.60 -11.21
CA ARG A 237 4.75 -21.95 -12.06
C ARG A 237 4.83 -20.98 -13.21
N VAL A 238 6.02 -20.84 -13.81
CA VAL A 238 6.27 -19.91 -14.93
C VAL A 238 5.24 -20.04 -16.06
N ARG A 239 4.83 -21.28 -16.39
CA ARG A 239 3.82 -21.57 -17.41
C ARG A 239 2.45 -20.95 -17.13
N THR A 240 2.09 -20.78 -15.86
CA THR A 240 0.82 -20.20 -15.42
C THR A 240 0.96 -18.68 -15.20
N PHE A 241 2.09 -18.25 -14.64
CA PHE A 241 2.36 -16.86 -14.32
C PHE A 241 2.34 -15.95 -15.56
N VAL A 242 3.08 -16.31 -16.60
CA VAL A 242 3.19 -15.47 -17.82
C VAL A 242 1.83 -15.18 -18.47
N PRO A 243 0.98 -16.19 -18.78
CA PRO A 243 -0.34 -15.90 -19.35
C PRO A 243 -1.29 -15.20 -18.36
N ALA A 244 -1.17 -15.44 -17.05
CA ALA A 244 -1.96 -14.71 -16.05
C ALA A 244 -1.64 -13.20 -16.08
N VAL A 245 -0.36 -12.83 -16.18
CA VAL A 245 0.04 -11.41 -16.30
C VAL A 245 -0.45 -10.81 -17.62
N HIS A 246 -0.43 -11.55 -18.73
CA HIS A 246 -1.05 -11.09 -19.97
C HIS A 246 -2.53 -10.75 -19.76
N GLY A 247 -3.31 -11.69 -19.22
CA GLY A 247 -4.74 -11.48 -18.97
C GLY A 247 -5.04 -10.35 -17.98
N PHE A 248 -4.18 -10.16 -16.96
CA PHE A 248 -4.29 -9.05 -16.02
C PHE A 248 -4.12 -7.70 -16.71
N LEU A 249 -3.10 -7.56 -17.57
CA LEU A 249 -2.85 -6.34 -18.34
C LEU A 249 -3.91 -6.11 -19.42
N ASP A 250 -4.37 -7.17 -20.09
CA ASP A 250 -5.43 -7.10 -21.09
C ASP A 250 -6.73 -6.59 -20.46
N THR A 251 -7.09 -7.14 -19.29
CA THR A 251 -8.27 -6.70 -18.54
C THR A 251 -8.17 -5.22 -18.15
N ILE A 252 -7.00 -4.72 -17.77
CA ILE A 252 -6.82 -3.28 -17.50
C ILE A 252 -7.01 -2.48 -18.78
N ARG A 253 -6.44 -2.92 -19.90
CA ARG A 253 -6.55 -2.24 -21.21
C ARG A 253 -7.98 -2.21 -21.75
N ASP A 254 -8.83 -3.17 -21.40
CA ASP A 254 -10.25 -3.14 -21.76
C ASP A 254 -10.99 -1.90 -21.20
N GLY A 255 -10.53 -1.35 -20.06
CA GLY A 255 -11.08 -0.13 -19.46
C GLY A 255 -10.23 1.12 -19.70
N HIS A 256 -8.93 0.92 -19.89
CA HIS A 256 -7.91 1.98 -19.97
C HIS A 256 -7.02 1.82 -21.20
N PRO A 257 -7.56 1.95 -22.42
CA PRO A 257 -6.82 1.65 -23.65
C PRO A 257 -5.59 2.55 -23.84
N ASP A 258 -5.69 3.82 -23.46
CA ASP A 258 -4.65 4.83 -23.71
C ASP A 258 -3.94 5.35 -22.45
N VAL A 259 -4.39 4.95 -21.25
CA VAL A 259 -3.79 5.43 -19.99
C VAL A 259 -2.36 4.89 -19.86
N PRO A 260 -1.36 5.74 -19.55
CA PRO A 260 -0.02 5.27 -19.26
C PRO A 260 0.00 4.23 -18.13
N LEU A 261 0.62 3.08 -18.40
CA LEU A 261 0.70 1.93 -17.51
C LEU A 261 2.16 1.52 -17.33
N ILE A 262 2.66 1.56 -16.09
CA ILE A 262 4.00 1.07 -15.74
C ILE A 262 3.89 -0.33 -15.11
N LEU A 263 4.42 -1.34 -15.81
CA LEU A 263 4.66 -2.68 -15.26
C LEU A 263 6.01 -2.68 -14.52
N ILE A 264 5.97 -2.88 -13.21
CA ILE A 264 7.14 -2.87 -12.34
C ILE A 264 7.48 -4.31 -11.94
N SER A 265 8.71 -4.73 -12.21
CA SER A 265 9.20 -6.03 -11.72
C SER A 265 9.50 -5.99 -10.20
N PRO A 266 9.70 -7.14 -9.52
CA PRO A 266 10.02 -7.14 -8.10
C PRO A 266 11.27 -6.32 -7.76
N LEU A 267 11.30 -5.75 -6.56
CA LEU A 267 12.53 -5.22 -5.96
C LEU A 267 13.47 -6.37 -5.60
N PHE A 268 14.72 -6.05 -5.29
CA PHE A 268 15.64 -7.02 -4.71
C PHE A 268 15.13 -7.55 -3.36
N CYS A 269 15.18 -8.87 -3.17
CA CYS A 269 14.97 -9.50 -1.88
C CYS A 269 15.79 -10.79 -1.80
N GLY A 270 16.86 -10.75 -1.00
CA GLY A 270 17.92 -11.77 -0.99
C GLY A 270 17.42 -13.20 -0.78
N ILE A 271 16.40 -13.39 0.08
CA ILE A 271 15.86 -14.73 0.34
C ILE A 271 15.19 -15.36 -0.89
N HIS A 272 14.80 -14.57 -1.89
CA HIS A 272 14.06 -15.02 -3.07
C HIS A 272 14.74 -14.74 -4.42
N GLU A 273 15.97 -14.22 -4.43
CA GLU A 273 16.69 -13.98 -5.70
C GLU A 273 16.95 -15.28 -6.48
N ASP A 274 17.44 -16.30 -5.78
CA ASP A 274 17.80 -17.61 -6.36
C ASP A 274 17.10 -18.79 -5.65
N THR A 275 16.25 -18.52 -4.67
CA THR A 275 15.50 -19.55 -3.93
C THR A 275 13.99 -19.33 -4.10
N PRO A 276 13.24 -20.30 -4.64
CA PRO A 276 11.79 -20.18 -4.75
C PRO A 276 11.14 -20.24 -3.35
N GLY A 277 9.87 -19.87 -3.27
CA GLY A 277 9.10 -20.10 -2.05
C GLY A 277 8.76 -21.57 -1.80
N PRO A 278 7.98 -21.86 -0.75
CA PRO A 278 7.29 -20.86 0.09
C PRO A 278 8.22 -20.03 0.98
N GLY A 279 7.82 -18.79 1.26
CA GLY A 279 8.36 -17.99 2.35
C GLY A 279 7.75 -18.45 3.69
N ALA A 280 8.53 -18.42 4.75
CA ALA A 280 8.11 -18.76 6.10
C ALA A 280 8.71 -17.79 7.12
N ILE A 281 8.09 -17.71 8.30
CA ILE A 281 8.72 -17.09 9.46
C ILE A 281 9.94 -17.93 9.83
N ASP A 282 11.07 -17.27 10.05
CA ASP A 282 12.26 -17.90 10.62
C ASP A 282 11.99 -18.27 12.09
N PRO A 283 11.93 -19.57 12.44
CA PRO A 283 11.68 -19.98 13.82
C PRO A 283 12.73 -19.43 14.80
N ALA A 284 13.97 -19.18 14.33
CA ALA A 284 15.04 -18.62 15.16
C ALA A 284 14.81 -17.13 15.50
N SER A 285 13.93 -16.44 14.77
CA SER A 285 13.60 -15.02 15.01
C SER A 285 12.47 -14.83 16.03
N ILE A 286 11.73 -15.88 16.38
CA ILE A 286 10.62 -15.80 17.32
C ILE A 286 11.15 -15.44 18.71
N GLY A 287 10.58 -14.40 19.33
CA GLY A 287 10.99 -13.90 20.65
C GLY A 287 12.22 -12.98 20.65
N THR A 288 12.79 -12.67 19.48
CA THR A 288 13.97 -11.78 19.36
C THR A 288 13.61 -10.29 19.26
N GLY A 289 12.31 -9.95 19.31
CA GLY A 289 11.80 -8.59 19.10
C GLY A 289 11.65 -8.18 17.64
N GLN A 290 12.25 -8.93 16.70
CA GLN A 290 12.09 -8.71 15.25
C GLN A 290 11.88 -10.05 14.54
N VAL A 291 10.67 -10.27 14.04
CA VAL A 291 10.38 -11.42 13.19
C VAL A 291 11.11 -11.26 11.85
N ARG A 292 11.74 -12.34 11.39
CA ARG A 292 12.43 -12.44 10.09
C ARG A 292 11.79 -13.53 9.24
N PHE A 293 12.00 -13.44 7.94
CA PHE A 293 11.51 -14.39 6.95
C PHE A 293 12.65 -15.17 6.30
N VAL A 294 12.34 -16.41 5.90
CA VAL A 294 13.23 -17.29 5.13
C VAL A 294 12.47 -17.91 3.97
N ALA A 295 13.19 -18.22 2.88
CA ALA A 295 12.65 -19.07 1.83
C ALA A 295 12.91 -20.54 2.16
N THR A 296 11.91 -21.38 1.97
CA THR A 296 11.97 -22.83 2.29
C THR A 296 12.01 -23.71 1.05
N GLY A 297 11.97 -23.12 -0.15
CA GLY A 297 12.14 -23.82 -1.41
C GLY A 297 13.58 -24.27 -1.66
N THR A 298 13.76 -25.08 -2.70
CA THR A 298 15.08 -25.61 -3.11
C THR A 298 15.68 -24.74 -4.21
N PRO A 299 16.90 -24.16 -4.02
CA PRO A 299 17.62 -23.46 -5.08
C PRO A 299 17.86 -24.38 -6.28
N GLY A 300 17.75 -23.86 -7.51
CA GLY A 300 17.96 -24.64 -8.74
C GLY A 300 16.72 -25.35 -9.30
N ASP A 301 15.57 -25.29 -8.61
CA ASP A 301 14.31 -25.88 -9.08
C ASP A 301 13.65 -25.09 -10.25
N GLU A 302 14.34 -24.10 -10.85
CA GLU A 302 13.76 -23.34 -11.98
C GLU A 302 13.47 -24.22 -13.19
N ALA A 303 14.20 -25.34 -13.35
CA ALA A 303 13.95 -26.34 -14.38
C ALA A 303 12.55 -26.98 -14.26
N LEU A 304 11.98 -26.99 -13.06
CA LEU A 304 10.61 -27.45 -12.77
C LEU A 304 9.57 -26.33 -12.93
N GLY A 305 9.99 -25.16 -13.42
CA GLY A 305 9.15 -23.98 -13.62
C GLY A 305 8.83 -23.22 -12.33
N ARG A 306 9.55 -23.47 -11.22
CA ARG A 306 9.44 -22.65 -10.01
C ARG A 306 9.90 -21.22 -10.28
N LEU A 307 9.34 -20.28 -9.52
CA LEU A 307 9.61 -18.85 -9.69
C LEU A 307 10.53 -18.36 -8.57
N THR A 308 11.64 -17.76 -8.97
CA THR A 308 12.46 -16.86 -8.15
C THR A 308 12.22 -15.42 -8.61
N LEU A 309 12.72 -14.42 -7.87
CA LEU A 309 12.60 -13.02 -8.32
C LEU A 309 13.39 -12.77 -9.60
N ARG A 310 14.54 -13.42 -9.80
CA ARG A 310 15.29 -13.33 -11.06
C ARG A 310 14.50 -13.89 -12.24
N VAL A 311 13.83 -15.03 -12.06
CA VAL A 311 12.94 -15.58 -13.09
C VAL A 311 11.80 -14.62 -13.39
N ILE A 312 11.11 -14.10 -12.37
CA ILE A 312 10.00 -13.16 -12.59
C ILE A 312 10.47 -11.89 -13.31
N ARG A 313 11.59 -11.28 -12.89
CA ARG A 313 12.14 -10.08 -13.56
C ARG A 313 12.41 -10.34 -15.03
N ARG A 314 13.02 -11.50 -15.37
CA ARG A 314 13.25 -11.92 -16.76
C ARG A 314 11.94 -12.07 -17.54
N GLU A 315 10.96 -12.78 -16.99
CA GLU A 315 9.71 -13.05 -17.69
C GLU A 315 8.85 -11.81 -17.89
N LEU A 316 8.78 -10.91 -16.91
CA LEU A 316 8.05 -9.64 -17.03
C LEU A 316 8.70 -8.72 -18.07
N ARG A 317 10.04 -8.66 -18.12
CA ARG A 317 10.76 -7.92 -19.17
C ARG A 317 10.46 -8.48 -20.55
N SER A 318 10.61 -9.80 -20.72
CA SER A 318 10.31 -10.46 -21.99
C SER A 318 8.85 -10.29 -22.43
N LEU A 319 7.92 -10.27 -21.47
CA LEU A 319 6.51 -9.98 -21.72
C LEU A 319 6.32 -8.54 -22.21
N ALA A 320 6.95 -7.55 -21.56
CA ALA A 320 6.87 -6.16 -21.99
C ALA A 320 7.45 -5.95 -23.40
N ASP A 321 8.58 -6.59 -23.71
CA ASP A 321 9.20 -6.56 -25.04
C ASP A 321 8.24 -7.10 -26.11
N ARG A 322 7.53 -8.20 -25.82
CA ARG A 322 6.49 -8.75 -26.72
C ARG A 322 5.28 -7.83 -26.90
N ARG A 323 5.06 -6.90 -25.98
CA ARG A 323 3.96 -5.93 -26.01
C ARG A 323 4.41 -4.53 -26.48
N ALA A 324 5.60 -4.39 -27.07
CA ALA A 324 6.16 -3.10 -27.50
C ALA A 324 5.32 -2.32 -28.55
N SER A 325 4.27 -2.93 -29.11
CA SER A 325 3.27 -2.24 -29.92
C SER A 325 2.37 -1.31 -29.09
N ASP A 326 2.11 -1.64 -27.82
CA ASP A 326 1.44 -0.77 -26.86
C ASP A 326 2.42 0.30 -26.37
N LYS A 327 2.27 1.52 -26.89
CA LYS A 327 3.17 2.64 -26.60
C LYS A 327 2.98 3.24 -25.22
N ASN A 328 1.86 2.93 -24.57
CA ASN A 328 1.51 3.40 -23.24
C ASN A 328 1.81 2.34 -22.16
N LEU A 329 2.41 1.20 -22.54
CA LEU A 329 2.92 0.20 -21.60
C LEU A 329 4.43 0.38 -21.43
N HIS A 330 4.84 0.73 -20.23
CA HIS A 330 6.23 0.96 -19.87
C HIS A 330 6.70 -0.12 -18.90
N PHE A 331 7.92 -0.60 -19.07
CA PHE A 331 8.53 -1.54 -18.14
C PHE A 331 9.56 -0.83 -17.26
N LEU A 332 9.42 -1.00 -15.94
CA LEU A 332 10.38 -0.52 -14.96
C LEU A 332 11.00 -1.72 -14.23
N GLU A 333 12.32 -1.83 -14.30
CA GLU A 333 13.06 -2.84 -13.54
C GLU A 333 13.04 -2.46 -12.05
N GLY A 334 12.40 -3.26 -11.20
CA GLY A 334 12.26 -2.97 -9.77
C GLY A 334 13.59 -2.81 -9.05
N THR A 335 14.66 -3.48 -9.50
CA THR A 335 16.00 -3.32 -8.92
C THR A 335 16.64 -1.96 -9.22
N SER A 336 16.09 -1.14 -10.13
CA SER A 336 16.50 0.26 -10.26
C SER A 336 15.88 1.16 -9.19
N LEU A 337 14.81 0.70 -8.53
CA LEU A 337 14.22 1.39 -7.38
C LEU A 337 14.90 0.96 -6.08
N TYR A 338 15.14 -0.34 -5.91
CA TYR A 338 15.89 -0.92 -4.79
C TYR A 338 16.56 -2.23 -5.23
N GLY A 339 17.89 -2.18 -5.39
CA GLY A 339 18.73 -3.27 -5.88
C GLY A 339 19.65 -3.88 -4.80
N PRO A 340 20.55 -4.80 -5.20
CA PRO A 340 21.52 -5.43 -4.28
C PRO A 340 22.38 -4.41 -3.53
N ASP A 341 22.94 -3.42 -4.23
CA ASP A 341 23.78 -2.38 -3.62
C ASP A 341 23.00 -1.54 -2.58
N ASP A 342 21.72 -1.27 -2.86
CA ASP A 342 20.85 -0.60 -1.88
C ASP A 342 20.56 -1.50 -0.67
N ALA A 343 20.55 -2.81 -0.84
CA ALA A 343 20.36 -3.76 0.27
C ALA A 343 21.62 -3.98 1.10
N GLU A 344 22.80 -3.69 0.56
CA GLU A 344 24.03 -3.60 1.35
C GLU A 344 24.04 -2.34 2.23
N GLU A 345 23.59 -1.20 1.67
CA GLU A 345 23.53 0.08 2.39
C GLU A 345 22.34 0.16 3.36
N LEU A 346 21.16 -0.30 2.93
CA LEU A 346 19.89 -0.25 3.64
C LEU A 346 19.28 -1.67 3.70
N PRO A 347 19.82 -2.58 4.53
CA PRO A 347 19.38 -3.96 4.59
C PRO A 347 17.89 -4.12 4.90
N LEU A 348 17.30 -5.21 4.40
CA LEU A 348 15.93 -5.60 4.74
C LEU A 348 15.88 -6.09 6.20
N PRO A 349 15.26 -5.36 7.15
CA PRO A 349 15.31 -5.69 8.59
C PRO A 349 14.73 -7.07 8.93
N ASP A 350 13.68 -7.48 8.22
CA ASP A 350 13.03 -8.79 8.36
C ASP A 350 13.43 -9.76 7.23
N ALA A 351 14.44 -9.42 6.43
CA ALA A 351 14.88 -10.12 5.23
C ALA A 351 13.89 -10.10 4.03
N LEU A 352 12.76 -9.38 4.12
CA LEU A 352 11.72 -9.35 3.09
C LEU A 352 11.27 -7.95 2.68
N HIS A 353 11.05 -7.04 3.63
CA HIS A 353 10.46 -5.73 3.38
C HIS A 353 11.48 -4.60 3.61
N PRO A 354 11.53 -3.59 2.72
CA PRO A 354 12.39 -2.41 2.88
C PRO A 354 12.09 -1.65 4.18
N GLY A 355 13.12 -1.15 4.86
CA GLY A 355 12.97 -0.25 6.01
C GLY A 355 12.55 1.18 5.64
N PRO A 356 12.36 2.07 6.63
CA PRO A 356 11.88 3.44 6.40
C PRO A 356 12.71 4.25 5.40
N GLU A 357 14.04 4.22 5.49
CA GLU A 357 14.94 4.94 4.60
C GLU A 357 14.87 4.40 3.16
N ALA A 358 14.70 3.08 3.03
CA ALA A 358 14.54 2.44 1.73
C ALA A 358 13.19 2.80 1.10
N HIS A 359 12.12 2.97 1.89
CA HIS A 359 10.84 3.50 1.40
C HIS A 359 10.99 4.90 0.79
N GLN A 360 11.74 5.79 1.45
CA GLN A 360 12.02 7.13 0.93
C GLN A 360 12.79 7.05 -0.40
N ARG A 361 13.82 6.20 -0.47
CA ARG A 361 14.62 5.99 -1.68
C ARG A 361 13.77 5.47 -2.84
N ILE A 362 12.96 4.44 -2.60
CA ILE A 362 12.07 3.84 -3.60
C ILE A 362 11.08 4.88 -4.11
N GLY A 363 10.41 5.60 -3.21
CA GLY A 363 9.41 6.61 -3.57
C GLY A 363 10.01 7.77 -4.37
N THR A 364 11.18 8.24 -3.95
CA THR A 364 11.94 9.29 -4.64
C THR A 364 12.31 8.86 -6.06
N ARG A 365 12.98 7.71 -6.20
CA ARG A 365 13.40 7.19 -7.51
C ARG A 365 12.22 6.89 -8.43
N PHE A 366 11.12 6.36 -7.89
CA PHE A 366 9.91 6.13 -8.69
C PHE A 366 9.32 7.46 -9.18
N ALA A 367 9.24 8.47 -8.32
CA ALA A 367 8.73 9.78 -8.71
C ALA A 367 9.58 10.42 -9.81
N ASP A 368 10.91 10.36 -9.68
CA ASP A 368 11.83 10.87 -10.70
C ASP A 368 11.64 10.16 -12.04
N TYR A 369 11.55 8.82 -12.03
CA TYR A 369 11.35 8.04 -13.25
C TYR A 369 9.98 8.32 -13.90
N ALA A 370 8.92 8.30 -13.10
CA ALA A 370 7.56 8.29 -13.62
C ALA A 370 7.07 9.69 -14.02
N PHE A 371 7.35 10.71 -13.20
CA PHE A 371 6.68 12.02 -13.28
C PHE A 371 7.61 13.18 -13.68
N THR A 372 8.89 12.93 -14.00
CA THR A 372 9.83 13.99 -14.39
C THR A 372 10.50 13.70 -15.73
N GLY A 373 11.09 14.72 -16.38
CA GLY A 373 12.09 14.53 -17.44
C GLY A 373 11.64 13.74 -18.68
N GLY A 374 10.36 13.79 -19.07
CA GLY A 374 9.81 12.97 -20.15
C GLY A 374 9.45 11.53 -19.74
N GLY A 375 9.34 11.27 -18.44
CA GLY A 375 8.94 9.98 -17.87
C GLY A 375 7.54 9.54 -18.30
N PRO A 376 7.19 8.25 -18.10
CA PRO A 376 5.93 7.66 -18.57
C PRO A 376 4.64 8.41 -18.21
N PHE A 377 4.63 9.14 -17.09
CA PHE A 377 3.46 9.89 -16.59
C PHE A 377 3.60 11.40 -16.78
N THR A 378 4.62 11.85 -17.51
CA THR A 378 4.72 13.25 -17.92
C THR A 378 3.75 13.50 -19.08
N ARG A 379 2.96 14.57 -18.98
CA ARG A 379 2.05 15.03 -20.05
C ARG A 379 2.75 15.97 -20.99
#